data_AF-A0A8I2FWK8-F1
#
_entry.id   AF-A0A8I2FWK8-F1
#
_cell.length_a   1.000
_cell.length_b   1.000
_cell.length_c   1.000
_cell.angle_alpha   90.00
_cell.angle_beta   90.00
_cell.angle_gamma   90.00
#
_symmetry.space_group_name_H-M   'P 1'
#
loop_
_entity.id
_entity.type
_entity.pdbx_description
1 polymer ?
#
loop_
_entity_poly.entity_id
_entity_poly.type
_entity_poly.pdbx_seq_one_letter_code
_entity_poly.pdbx_strand_id
1 'polypeptide(L)' 'MIRGESIISGPVVLRDRAAVVGMRDGKIRFYKLNSLSVQDESPVFGSNEKVQTLAAFKDMIAASNHKGKVKLLKIIN' A
#
# COMPACT_ATOMS: atom_id res chain seq x y z
N MET A 1 -4.21 11.33 -18.00
CA MET A 1 -4.35 12.04 -16.71
C MET A 1 -5.22 11.17 -15.81
N ILE A 2 -4.64 10.38 -14.90
CA ILE A 2 -5.43 9.47 -14.06
C ILE A 2 -5.97 10.26 -12.87
N ARG A 3 -7.17 10.82 -13.02
CA ARG A 3 -7.92 11.47 -11.94
C ARG A 3 -8.42 10.38 -10.98
N GLY A 4 -7.68 10.14 -9.90
CA GLY A 4 -8.09 9.24 -8.81
C GLY A 4 -6.95 8.43 -8.19
N GLU A 5 -5.87 8.21 -8.92
CA GLU A 5 -4.80 7.28 -8.54
C GLU A 5 -3.53 7.99 -8.06
N SER A 6 -3.68 8.89 -7.09
CA SER A 6 -2.50 9.48 -6.48
C SER A 6 -1.88 8.49 -5.50
N ILE A 7 -0.65 8.04 -5.80
CA ILE A 7 0.27 7.48 -4.82
C ILE A 7 0.56 8.60 -3.81
N ILE A 8 0.36 8.31 -2.53
CA ILE A 8 0.48 9.32 -1.46
C ILE A 8 1.47 8.93 -0.36
N SER A 9 1.93 7.68 -0.36
CA SER A 9 3.01 7.22 0.51
C SER A 9 4.07 6.51 -0.33
N GLY A 10 5.33 6.71 0.08
CA GLY A 10 6.49 6.10 -0.58
C GLY A 10 6.43 4.56 -0.52
N PRO A 11 7.12 3.89 -1.45
CA PRO A 11 7.09 2.45 -1.52
C PRO A 11 7.79 1.80 -0.32
N VAL A 12 7.21 0.72 0.19
CA VAL A 12 7.98 -0.29 0.95
C VAL A 12 8.33 -1.44 0.01
N VAL A 13 9.59 -1.87 0.03
CA VAL A 13 10.07 -2.96 -0.83
C VAL A 13 10.10 -4.25 -0.03
N LEU A 14 9.32 -5.23 -0.46
CA LEU A 14 9.35 -6.57 0.09
C LEU A 14 10.44 -7.36 -0.64
N ARG A 15 11.35 -7.96 0.14
CA ARG A 15 12.68 -8.47 -0.22
C ARG A 15 12.82 -9.03 -1.65
N ASP A 16 11.82 -9.74 -2.19
CA ASP A 16 11.84 -10.33 -3.54
C ASP A 16 10.49 -10.30 -4.29
N ARG A 17 9.50 -9.51 -3.86
CA ARG A 17 8.09 -9.76 -4.26
C ARG A 17 7.42 -8.59 -4.94
N ALA A 18 7.39 -7.46 -4.25
CA ALA A 18 6.65 -6.30 -4.69
C ALA A 18 7.14 -5.01 -4.03
N ALA A 19 7.02 -3.92 -4.77
CA ALA A 19 6.92 -2.60 -4.15
C ALA A 19 5.46 -2.37 -3.76
N VAL A 20 5.22 -1.94 -2.51
CA VAL A 20 3.87 -1.65 -2.02
C VAL A 20 3.75 -0.16 -1.77
N VAL A 21 2.70 0.45 -2.31
CA VAL A 21 2.41 1.88 -2.13
C VAL A 21 1.02 2.07 -1.54
N GLY A 22 0.86 3.12 -0.75
CA GLY A 22 -0.43 3.51 -0.21
C GLY A 22 -1.13 4.52 -1.12
N MET A 23 -2.44 4.33 -1.26
CA MET A 23 -3.28 5.05 -2.21
C MET A 23 -4.22 6.02 -1.49
N ARG A 24 -4.68 7.04 -2.24
CA ARG A 24 -5.63 8.04 -1.75
C ARG A 24 -6.98 7.46 -1.36
N ASP A 25 -7.39 6.36 -1.98
CA ASP A 25 -8.67 5.68 -1.77
C ASP A 25 -8.66 4.68 -0.60
N GLY A 26 -7.62 4.68 0.23
CA GLY A 26 -7.52 3.80 1.39
C GLY A 26 -7.05 2.39 1.06
N LYS A 27 -6.64 2.13 -0.19
CA LYS A 27 -6.03 0.86 -0.58
C LYS A 27 -4.51 0.90 -0.50
N ILE A 28 -3.92 -0.27 -0.48
CA ILE A 28 -2.52 -0.48 -0.87
C ILE A 28 -2.49 -1.21 -2.21
N ARG A 29 -1.45 -0.94 -3.01
CA ARG A 29 -1.21 -1.63 -4.28
C ARG A 29 0.16 -2.29 -4.27
N PHE A 30 0.21 -3.50 -4.79
CA PHE A 30 1.43 -4.29 -4.97
C PHE A 30 1.87 -4.18 -6.41
N TYR A 31 3.14 -3.86 -6.63
CA TYR A 31 3.74 -3.69 -7.96
C TYR A 31 4.85 -4.72 -8.17
N LYS A 32 4.87 -5.36 -9.34
CA LYS A 32 6.02 -6.15 -9.78
C LYS A 32 7.24 -5.24 -9.90
N LEU A 33 8.35 -5.59 -9.26
CA LEU A 33 9.57 -4.76 -9.26
C LEU A 33 10.11 -4.49 -10.66
N ASN A 34 10.07 -5.49 -11.54
CA ASN A 34 10.76 -5.44 -12.83
C ASN A 34 9.96 -4.70 -13.92
N SER A 35 8.64 -4.65 -13.80
CA SER A 35 7.74 -4.07 -14.81
C SER A 35 6.95 -2.88 -14.31
N LEU A 36 6.93 -2.63 -12.99
CA LEU A 36 6.08 -1.64 -12.31
C LEU A 36 4.60 -1.77 -12.70
N SER A 37 4.18 -2.98 -13.09
CA SER A 37 2.77 -3.31 -13.30
C SER A 37 2.12 -3.65 -11.96
N VAL A 38 0.89 -3.20 -11.75
CA VAL A 38 0.08 -3.61 -10.59
C VAL A 38 -0.11 -5.13 -10.64
N GLN A 39 0.24 -5.79 -9.56
CA GLN A 39 0.05 -7.22 -9.34
C GLN A 39 -1.24 -7.48 -8.57
N ASP A 40 -1.51 -6.67 -7.56
CA ASP A 40 -2.65 -6.84 -6.65
C ASP A 40 -2.99 -5.53 -5.92
N GLU A 41 -4.17 -5.47 -5.30
CA GLU A 41 -4.59 -4.38 -4.41
C GLU A 41 -5.39 -4.89 -3.22
N SER A 42 -5.25 -4.22 -2.07
CA SER A 42 -5.97 -4.58 -0.86
C SER A 42 -6.62 -3.37 -0.20
N PRO A 43 -7.93 -3.41 0.13
CA PRO A 43 -8.58 -2.36 0.88
C PRO A 43 -8.09 -2.39 2.34
N VAL A 44 -7.43 -1.32 2.77
CA VAL A 44 -6.95 -1.19 4.15
C VAL A 44 -7.90 -0.34 4.97
N PHE A 45 -8.27 0.83 4.45
CA PHE A 45 -9.17 1.77 5.10
C PHE A 45 -10.40 2.06 4.21
N GLY A 46 -11.30 2.92 4.69
CA GLY A 46 -12.44 3.37 3.90
C GLY A 46 -12.02 4.17 2.65
N SER A 47 -12.93 4.30 1.68
CA SER A 47 -12.66 4.87 0.34
C SER A 47 -12.14 6.32 0.31
N ASN A 48 -12.26 7.07 1.41
CA ASN A 48 -11.73 8.43 1.56
C ASN A 48 -10.63 8.51 2.65
N GLU A 49 -10.10 7.37 3.08
CA GLU A 49 -9.12 7.25 4.16
C GLU A 49 -7.72 6.94 3.62
N LYS A 50 -7.10 7.96 3.02
CA LYS A 50 -5.73 8.01 2.52
C LYS A 50 -4.71 7.21 3.35
N VAL A 51 -4.06 6.21 2.75
CA VAL A 51 -2.90 5.51 3.34
C VAL A 51 -1.67 6.42 3.30
N GLN A 52 -1.29 6.97 4.44
CA GLN A 52 -0.28 8.04 4.53
C GLN A 52 1.13 7.54 4.80
N THR A 53 1.28 6.39 5.45
CA THR A 53 2.59 5.80 5.70
C THR A 53 2.49 4.29 5.71
N LEU A 54 3.54 3.65 5.20
CA LEU A 54 3.73 2.21 5.20
C LEU A 54 5.03 1.87 5.92
N ALA A 55 5.03 0.74 6.63
CA ALA A 55 6.24 0.09 7.13
C ALA A 55 6.11 -1.41 6.90
N ALA A 56 7.16 -2.05 6.38
CA ALA A 56 7.21 -3.49 6.22
C ALA A 56 8.07 -4.11 7.34
N PHE A 57 7.60 -5.18 7.95
CA PHE A 57 8.35 -5.95 8.94
C PHE A 57 7.95 -7.41 8.86
N LYS A 58 8.94 -8.31 8.75
CA LYS A 58 8.72 -9.75 8.54
C LYS A 58 7.76 -10.02 7.36
N ASP A 59 6.64 -10.69 7.63
CA ASP A 59 5.56 -11.03 6.73
C ASP A 59 4.37 -10.06 6.83
N MET A 60 4.61 -8.84 7.33
CA MET A 60 3.56 -7.87 7.60
C MET A 60 3.84 -6.49 7.01
N ILE A 61 2.75 -5.78 6.76
CA ILE A 61 2.74 -4.36 6.41
C ILE A 61 1.92 -3.64 7.46
N ALA A 62 2.52 -2.67 8.14
CA ALA A 62 1.79 -1.65 8.88
C ALA A 62 1.42 -0.52 7.93
N ALA A 63 0.15 -0.16 7.92
CA ALA A 63 -0.36 0.99 7.20
C ALA A 63 -1.01 1.95 8.20
N SER A 64 -0.75 3.24 8.05
CA SER A 64 -1.44 4.29 8.82
C SER A 64 -2.15 5.28 7.90
N ASN A 65 -3.13 6.00 8.44
CA ASN A 65 -3.87 7.02 7.71
C ASN A 65 -3.92 8.36 8.45
N HIS A 66 -4.39 9.40 7.74
CA HIS A 66 -4.54 10.77 8.26
C HIS A 66 -5.55 10.92 9.41
N LYS A 67 -6.31 9.86 9.75
CA LYS A 67 -7.25 9.83 10.88
C LYS A 67 -6.62 9.20 12.13
N GLY A 68 -5.32 8.89 12.10
CA GLY A 68 -4.61 8.25 13.21
C GLY A 68 -4.87 6.75 13.37
N LYS A 69 -5.50 6.09 12.38
CA LYS A 69 -5.70 4.63 12.41
C LYS A 69 -4.44 3.93 11.94
N VAL A 70 -4.14 2.78 12.56
CA VAL A 70 -3.10 1.85 12.12
C VAL A 70 -3.73 0.48 11.88
N LYS A 71 -3.39 -0.15 10.76
CA LYS A 71 -3.78 -1.52 10.45
C LYS A 71 -2.57 -2.33 10.03
N LEU A 72 -2.60 -3.61 10.42
CA LEU A 72 -1.59 -4.58 10.07
C LEU A 72 -2.17 -5.54 9.04
N LEU A 73 -1.46 -5.71 7.93
CA LEU A 73 -1.80 -6.68 6.89
C LEU A 73 -0.75 -7.78 6.89
N LYS A 74 -1.21 -9.02 6.91
CA LYS A 74 -0.36 -10.18 6.71
C LYS A 74 -0.19 -10.42 5.20
N ILE A 75 1.06 -10.59 4.77
CA ILE A 75 1.40 -10.95 3.41
C ILE A 75 1.27 -12.47 3.34
N ILE A 76 0.20 -12.96 2.72
CA ILE A 76 -0.02 -14.39 2.50
C ILE A 76 0.70 -14.76 1.19
N ASN A 77 1.49 -15.85 1.23
CA ASN A 77 2.24 -16.38 0.10
C ASN A 77 1.31 -17.07 -0.91
#